data_AF-A0A5S3W2E9-F1
#
_entry.id   AF-A0A5S3W2E9-F1
#
_cell.length_a   1.000
_cell.length_b   1.000
_cell.length_c   1.000
_cell.angle_alpha   90.00
_cell.angle_beta   90.00
_cell.angle_gamma   90.00
#
_symmetry.space_group_name_H-M   'P 1'
#
loop_
_entity.id
_entity.type
_entity.pdbx_description
1 polymer ?
#
loop_
_entity_poly.entity_id
_entity_poly.type
_entity_poly.pdbx_seq_one_letter_code
_entity_poly.pdbx_strand_id
1 'polypeptide(L)' 'MARRITYTFKNQPREINFAKDKYHDMYQAIAAAEGIDLTNYLNMVRQIEMTSKGSSAVRNFRDQEFARMGFSDIYFIKE' A
#
# COMPACT_ATOMS: atom_id res chain seq x y z
N MET A 1 19.57 -2.40 8.02
CA MET A 1 18.56 -2.04 9.04
C MET A 1 17.22 -2.57 8.55
N ALA A 2 16.66 -3.58 9.23
CA ALA A 2 15.33 -4.08 8.90
C ALA A 2 14.31 -3.00 9.28
N ARG A 3 13.42 -2.67 8.34
CA ARG A 3 12.24 -1.84 8.65
C ARG A 3 11.09 -2.82 8.78
N ARG A 4 10.30 -2.74 9.86
CA ARG A 4 9.04 -3.47 9.94
C ARG A 4 7.91 -2.53 9.56
N ILE A 5 6.86 -3.07 8.98
CA ILE A 5 5.63 -2.33 8.72
C ILE A 5 4.56 -2.93 9.61
N THR A 6 3.90 -2.07 10.36
CA THR A 6 2.70 -2.44 11.10
C THR A 6 1.51 -1.79 10.42
N TYR A 7 0.42 -2.54 10.31
CA TYR A 7 -0.83 -2.07 9.75
C TYR A 7 -2.00 -2.79 10.41
N THR A 8 -3.17 -2.18 10.37
CA THR A 8 -4.42 -2.83 10.76
C THR A 8 -5.17 -3.23 9.50
N PHE A 9 -5.45 -4.52 9.33
CA PHE A 9 -6.27 -5.03 8.24
C PHE A 9 -7.55 -5.66 8.79
N LYS A 10 -8.72 -5.15 8.40
CA LYS A 10 -10.03 -5.65 8.86
C LYS A 10 -10.14 -5.76 10.40
N ASN A 11 -9.67 -4.74 11.12
CA ASN A 11 -9.59 -4.70 12.60
C ASN A 11 -8.60 -5.71 13.23
N GLN A 12 -7.71 -6.31 12.44
CA GLN A 12 -6.64 -7.16 12.95
C GLN A 12 -5.28 -6.47 12.77
N PRO A 13 -4.52 -6.24 13.86
CA PRO A 13 -3.17 -5.73 13.75
C PRO A 13 -2.26 -6.79 13.11
N ARG A 14 -1.45 -6.36 12.15
CA ARG A 14 -0.53 -7.18 11.38
C ARG A 14 0.82 -6.49 11.34
N GLU A 15 1.88 -7.29 11.39
CA GLU A 15 3.25 -6.81 11.28
C GLU A 15 3.99 -7.66 10.26
N ILE A 16 4.70 -6.98 9.35
CA ILE A 16 5.49 -7.62 8.30
C ILE A 16 6.89 -7.00 8.23
N ASN A 17 7.86 -7.80 7.79
CA ASN A 17 9.20 -7.30 7.52
C ASN A 17 9.24 -6.60 6.15
N PHE A 18 9.65 -5.33 6.11
CA PHE A 18 9.86 -4.59 4.87
C PHE A 18 11.24 -4.86 4.29
N ALA A 19 11.26 -5.57 3.17
CA ALA A 19 12.44 -5.74 2.35
C ALA A 19 12.44 -4.70 1.21
N LYS A 20 13.22 -3.62 1.36
CA LYS A 20 13.38 -2.58 0.31
C LYS A 20 13.94 -3.14 -1.01
N ASP A 21 14.64 -4.28 -0.94
CA ASP A 21 15.16 -5.01 -2.10
C ASP A 21 14.04 -5.60 -2.97
N LYS A 22 12.95 -6.04 -2.34
CA LYS A 22 11.82 -6.69 -3.04
C LYS A 22 10.65 -5.74 -3.32
N TYR A 23 10.45 -4.74 -2.48
CA TYR A 23 9.27 -3.87 -2.54
C TYR A 23 9.69 -2.41 -2.66
N HIS A 24 9.11 -1.72 -3.65
CA HIS A 24 9.38 -0.30 -3.86
C HIS A 24 8.70 0.58 -2.81
N ASP A 25 7.56 0.12 -2.28
CA ASP A 25 6.70 0.82 -1.32
C ASP A 25 6.15 -0.11 -0.24
N MET A 26 5.76 0.46 0.92
CA MET A 26 5.08 -0.26 2.01
C MET A 26 3.81 -0.96 1.53
N TYR A 27 2.99 -0.24 0.76
CA TYR A 27 1.73 -0.72 0.23
C TYR A 27 1.87 -2.00 -0.60
N GLN A 28 2.95 -2.08 -1.37
CA GLN A 28 3.26 -3.26 -2.17
C GLN A 28 3.68 -4.44 -1.29
N ALA A 29 4.46 -4.17 -0.23
CA ALA A 29 4.83 -5.19 0.74
C ALA A 29 3.63 -5.73 1.52
N ILE A 30 2.72 -4.85 1.97
CA ILE A 30 1.50 -5.21 2.69
C ILE A 30 0.59 -6.06 1.82
N ALA A 31 0.33 -5.61 0.60
CA ALA A 31 -0.54 -6.36 -0.31
C ALA A 31 0.05 -7.73 -0.66
N ALA A 32 1.37 -7.81 -0.91
CA ALA A 32 2.04 -9.09 -1.16
C ALA A 32 1.99 -10.03 0.06
N ALA A 33 2.10 -9.49 1.27
CA ALA A 33 2.01 -10.28 2.51
C ALA A 33 0.61 -10.81 2.78
N GLU A 34 -0.43 -10.03 2.47
CA GLU A 34 -1.84 -10.43 2.60
C GLU A 34 -2.34 -11.23 1.38
N GLY A 35 -1.53 -11.38 0.32
CA GLY A 35 -1.92 -12.04 -0.93
C GLY A 35 -2.95 -11.25 -1.76
N ILE A 36 -2.98 -9.94 -1.59
CA ILE A 36 -3.85 -9.05 -2.37
C ILE A 36 -3.20 -8.74 -3.70
N ASP A 37 -3.94 -9.02 -4.78
CA ASP A 37 -3.54 -8.66 -6.12
C ASP A 37 -3.65 -7.14 -6.33
N LEU A 38 -2.50 -6.49 -6.51
CA LEU A 38 -2.41 -5.07 -6.84
C LEU A 38 -2.47 -4.82 -8.35
N THR A 39 -2.68 -5.82 -9.19
CA THR A 39 -2.67 -5.65 -10.65
C THR A 39 -3.78 -4.69 -11.07
N ASN A 40 -4.98 -4.86 -10.54
CA ASN A 40 -6.09 -3.93 -10.77
C ASN A 40 -5.80 -2.52 -10.22
N TYR A 41 -5.21 -2.44 -9.03
CA TYR A 41 -4.82 -1.17 -8.43
C TYR A 41 -3.81 -0.41 -9.31
N LEU A 42 -2.76 -1.09 -9.78
CA LEU A 42 -1.72 -0.51 -10.65
C LEU A 42 -2.28 -0.07 -12.01
N ASN A 43 -3.17 -0.88 -12.59
CA ASN A 43 -3.86 -0.52 -13.83
C ASN A 43 -4.70 0.75 -13.66
N MET A 44 -5.44 0.85 -12.55
CA MET A 44 -6.26 2.03 -12.28
C MET A 44 -5.41 3.26 -11.97
N VAL A 45 -4.34 3.13 -11.17
CA VAL A 45 -3.38 4.21 -10.92
C VAL A 45 -2.82 4.74 -12.24
N ARG A 46 -2.37 3.85 -13.12
CA ARG A 46 -1.85 4.22 -14.43
C ARG A 46 -2.90 4.95 -15.28
N GLN A 47 -4.16 4.49 -15.25
CA GLN A 47 -5.25 5.18 -15.94
C GLN A 47 -5.46 6.59 -15.38
N ILE A 48 -5.48 6.73 -14.06
CA ILE A 48 -5.65 8.01 -13.38
C ILE A 48 -4.48 8.96 -13.67
N GLU A 49 -3.25 8.46 -13.74
CA GLU A 49 -2.07 9.21 -14.16
C GLU A 49 -2.18 9.72 -15.61
N MET A 50 -2.73 8.89 -16.51
CA MET A 50 -2.94 9.29 -17.91
C MET A 50 -4.05 10.33 -18.05
N THR A 51 -5.14 10.21 -17.28
CA THR A 51 -6.29 11.12 -17.37
C THR A 51 -6.12 12.40 -16.55
N SER A 52 -5.46 12.32 -15.40
CA SER A 52 -5.27 13.43 -14.47
C SER A 52 -3.84 13.93 -14.59
N LYS A 53 -3.66 15.17 -15.05
CA LYS A 53 -2.35 15.85 -15.13
C LYS A 53 -1.80 16.25 -13.75
N GLY A 54 -1.87 15.38 -12.73
CA GLY A 54 -1.42 15.69 -11.38
C GLY A 54 -1.41 14.49 -10.44
N SER A 55 -0.35 14.38 -9.63
CA SER A 55 -0.17 13.32 -8.63
C SER A 55 -1.20 13.33 -7.47
N SER A 56 -2.02 14.37 -7.36
CA SER A 56 -3.07 14.49 -6.34
C SER A 56 -4.19 13.45 -6.54
N ALA A 57 -4.62 13.21 -7.78
CA ALA A 57 -5.66 12.24 -8.10
C ALA A 57 -5.21 10.81 -7.75
N VAL A 58 -3.97 10.48 -8.08
CA VAL A 58 -3.35 9.18 -7.76
C VAL A 58 -3.26 8.99 -6.25
N ARG A 59 -2.84 10.02 -5.52
CA ARG A 59 -2.74 9.98 -4.06
C ARG A 59 -4.11 9.72 -3.43
N ASN A 60 -5.13 10.48 -3.84
CA ASN A 60 -6.49 10.31 -3.33
C ASN A 60 -7.04 8.91 -3.64
N PHE A 61 -6.82 8.41 -4.85
CA PHE A 61 -7.21 7.05 -5.21
C PHE A 61 -6.49 5.99 -4.36
N ARG A 62 -5.19 6.16 -4.12
CA ARG A 62 -4.42 5.27 -3.25
C ARG A 62 -4.98 5.25 -1.83
N ASP A 63 -5.22 6.41 -1.23
CA ASP A 63 -5.81 6.50 0.11
C ASP A 63 -7.21 5.85 0.15
N GLN A 64 -8.06 6.09 -0.86
CA GLN A 64 -9.40 5.51 -0.95
C GLN A 64 -9.40 4.00 -1.14
N GLU A 65 -8.60 3.46 -2.05
CA GLU A 65 -8.56 2.01 -2.31
C GLU A 65 -7.99 1.25 -1.11
N PHE A 66 -6.95 1.76 -0.47
CA PHE A 66 -6.40 1.11 0.72
C PHE A 66 -7.40 1.14 1.89
N ALA A 67 -8.08 2.27 2.10
CA ALA A 67 -9.17 2.34 3.07
C ALA A 67 -10.32 1.37 2.72
N ARG A 68 -10.69 1.26 1.43
CA ARG A 68 -11.74 0.35 0.93
C ARG A 68 -11.38 -1.12 1.12
N MET A 69 -10.12 -1.48 0.93
CA MET A 69 -9.61 -2.82 1.20
C MET A 69 -9.63 -3.15 2.70
N GLY A 70 -9.77 -2.14 3.57
CA GLY A 70 -9.83 -2.29 5.02
C GLY A 70 -8.46 -2.18 5.68
N PHE A 71 -7.51 -1.52 5.02
CA PHE A 71 -6.23 -1.14 5.62
C PHE A 71 -6.34 0.19 6.34
N SER A 72 -5.85 0.21 7.57
CA SER A 72 -5.75 1.39 8.42
C SER A 72 -4.43 1.37 9.18
N ASP A 73 -4.03 2.51 9.74
CA ASP A 73 -2.88 2.63 10.65
C ASP A 73 -1.59 2.01 10.10
N ILE A 74 -1.23 2.35 8.85
CA ILE A 74 0.00 1.85 8.21
C ILE A 74 1.19 2.72 8.62
N TYR A 75 2.17 2.15 9.31
CA TYR A 75 3.39 2.86 9.70
C TYR A 75 4.63 1.96 9.70
N PHE A 76 5.80 2.58 9.50
CA PHE A 76 7.09 1.91 9.67
C PHE A 76 7.50 1.89 11.13
N ILE A 77 7.90 0.72 11.62
CA ILE A 77 8.71 0.58 12.83
C ILE A 77 10.17 0.51 12.42
N LYS A 78 10.96 1.42 12.96
CA LYS A 78 12.42 1.42 12.84
C LYS A 78 12.98 0.98 14.19
N GLU A 79 13.54 -0.23 14.25
CA GLU A 79 14.44 -0.65 15.33
C GLU A 79 15.85 -0.07 15.12
#